data_AF-A0A381XJ54-F1
#
_entry.id   AF-A0A381XJ54-F1
#
_cell.length_a   1.000
_cell.length_b   1.000
_cell.length_c   1.000
_cell.angle_alpha   90.00
_cell.angle_beta   90.00
_cell.angle_gamma   90.00
#
_symmetry.space_group_name_H-M   'P 1'
#
loop_
_entity.id
_entity.type
_entity.pdbx_description
1 polymer ?
#
loop_
_entity_poly.entity_id
_entity_poly.type
_entity_poly.pdbx_seq_one_letter_code
_entity_poly.pdbx_strand_id
1 'polypeptide(L)'
;MACQKDLDITEFSSDFSDYKPELRIEALILPGDSTAIVRIDKSFLITDTELYDCRDNDFGEISLDSCNTIEGIWHGQEDTDTIADCGNWNPFLHDIGSDGTMSIDENGDGKYEGWEDIAPDDDGTENNGSPDCGEPNVDNYAEILPGVHNSLCDVYINKISDNLTETCDFHFADTAGHFFDYRYTGGKADPTLEDIEMINYGAYVPNVDCSNNYWGDYDAQYEFNCDCSESGFGIIESKEPIVLSKPVVFFNVQDSLSIIECSDYSCLQNTTSLLNGSKYDSLYFGRYSAESFINYANISPNVTFEAIQYMYDKQNNEFKYFHGHPAIGTDMFHIVNDVCVMREQVITEYYDGIGNDVWDEGELFADTTNNNMYDS
;
A
#
# COMPACT_ATOMS: atom_id res chain seq x y z
N MET A 1 -26.49 29.70 19.37
CA MET A 1 -27.30 28.48 19.23
C MET A 1 -27.03 27.94 17.84
N ALA A 2 -26.00 27.12 17.71
CA ALA A 2 -25.91 26.21 16.58
C ALA A 2 -26.71 24.97 17.00
N CYS A 3 -27.63 24.50 16.16
CA CYS A 3 -28.33 23.25 16.38
C CYS A 3 -27.49 22.18 15.67
N GLN A 4 -26.96 21.23 16.43
CA GLN A 4 -26.33 20.02 15.90
C GLN A 4 -27.36 18.90 16.08
N LYS A 5 -27.70 18.20 14.99
CA LYS A 5 -28.50 16.95 15.03
C LYS A 5 -27.57 15.87 14.51
N ASP A 6 -27.35 14.84 15.31
CA ASP A 6 -26.66 13.64 14.86
C ASP A 6 -27.62 12.89 13.91
N LEU A 7 -27.10 12.57 12.73
CA LEU A 7 -27.84 11.82 11.72
C LEU A 7 -27.54 10.35 11.91
N ASP A 8 -28.55 9.58 12.28
CA ASP A 8 -28.47 8.13 12.28
C ASP A 8 -28.52 7.65 10.83
N ILE A 9 -27.49 6.91 10.41
CA ILE A 9 -27.36 6.44 9.03
C ILE A 9 -28.46 5.45 8.64
N THR A 10 -29.09 4.80 9.62
CA THR A 10 -30.25 3.91 9.40
C THR A 10 -31.49 4.68 8.92
N GLU A 11 -31.57 6.00 9.14
CA GLU A 11 -32.62 6.87 8.55
C GLU A 11 -32.60 6.83 7.01
N PHE A 12 -31.47 6.41 6.40
CA PHE A 12 -31.29 6.28 4.95
C PHE A 12 -31.37 4.84 4.44
N SER A 13 -31.70 3.86 5.29
CA SER A 13 -31.75 2.44 4.92
C SER A 13 -32.64 2.14 3.70
N SER A 14 -33.71 2.92 3.50
CA SER A 14 -34.57 2.78 2.30
C SER A 14 -33.84 3.10 1.00
N ASP A 15 -32.86 4.01 1.04
CA ASP A 15 -32.12 4.47 -0.15
C ASP A 15 -31.18 3.37 -0.67
N PHE A 16 -30.89 2.36 0.16
CA PHE A 16 -29.99 1.24 -0.16
C PHE A 16 -30.71 -0.12 -0.14
N SER A 17 -32.05 -0.14 -0.07
CA SER A 17 -32.85 -1.36 0.06
C SER A 17 -32.73 -2.34 -1.11
N ASP A 18 -32.38 -1.85 -2.30
CA ASP A 18 -32.15 -2.65 -3.51
C ASP A 18 -30.66 -2.81 -3.84
N TYR A 19 -29.78 -2.45 -2.91
CA TYR A 19 -28.34 -2.58 -3.11
C TYR A 19 -27.95 -4.04 -3.36
N LYS A 20 -26.99 -4.21 -4.27
CA LYS A 20 -26.31 -5.47 -4.51
C LYS A 20 -24.82 -5.22 -4.39
N PRO A 21 -24.05 -6.15 -3.81
CA PRO A 21 -22.61 -6.06 -3.85
C PRO A 21 -22.11 -5.87 -5.28
N GLU A 22 -21.07 -5.07 -5.43
CA GLU A 22 -20.34 -4.81 -6.67
C GLU A 22 -18.88 -5.26 -6.46
N LEU A 23 -18.17 -5.50 -7.56
CA LEU A 23 -16.73 -5.73 -7.50
C LEU A 23 -15.98 -4.45 -7.85
N ARG A 24 -15.04 -4.07 -6.99
CA ARG A 24 -14.00 -3.09 -7.30
C ARG A 24 -12.76 -3.86 -7.74
N ILE A 25 -12.34 -3.63 -8.99
CA ILE A 25 -11.16 -4.26 -9.57
C ILE A 25 -10.12 -3.18 -9.84
N GLU A 26 -8.92 -3.36 -9.28
CA GLU A 26 -7.78 -2.48 -9.46
C GLU A 26 -6.58 -3.31 -9.86
N ALA A 27 -5.91 -2.93 -10.95
CA ALA A 27 -4.75 -3.64 -11.46
C ALA A 27 -3.57 -2.68 -11.62
N LEU A 28 -2.39 -3.12 -11.17
CA LEU A 28 -1.12 -2.41 -11.32
C LEU A 28 -0.13 -3.33 -12.03
N ILE A 29 0.41 -2.89 -13.15
CA ILE A 29 1.47 -3.61 -13.87
C ILE A 29 2.80 -2.90 -13.58
N LEU A 30 3.80 -3.66 -13.16
CA LEU A 30 5.13 -3.17 -12.79
C LEU A 30 6.18 -3.83 -13.71
N PRO A 31 6.41 -3.29 -14.93
CA PRO A 31 7.33 -3.89 -15.89
C PRO A 31 8.76 -4.04 -15.38
N GLY A 32 9.24 -3.07 -14.59
CA GLY A 32 10.59 -3.07 -14.02
C GLY A 32 10.87 -4.27 -13.13
N ASP A 33 9.85 -4.69 -12.37
CA ASP A 33 9.92 -5.83 -11.44
C ASP A 33 9.40 -7.13 -12.08
N SER A 34 9.05 -7.08 -13.38
CA SER A 34 8.45 -8.21 -14.11
C SER A 34 7.24 -8.81 -13.40
N THR A 35 6.41 -7.97 -12.79
CA THR A 35 5.23 -8.39 -12.03
C THR A 35 4.02 -7.50 -12.30
N ALA A 36 2.87 -7.93 -11.77
CA ALA A 36 1.64 -7.17 -11.70
C ALA A 36 0.89 -7.56 -10.42
N ILE A 37 -0.09 -6.77 -10.02
CA ILE A 37 -0.97 -7.08 -8.89
C ILE A 37 -2.39 -6.72 -9.33
N VAL A 38 -3.35 -7.61 -9.08
CA VAL A 38 -4.77 -7.34 -9.29
C VAL A 38 -5.51 -7.53 -7.98
N ARG A 39 -6.19 -6.48 -7.52
CA ARG A 39 -7.11 -6.53 -6.39
C ARG A 39 -8.54 -6.65 -6.89
N ILE A 40 -9.31 -7.52 -6.26
CA ILE A 40 -10.73 -7.72 -6.54
C ILE A 40 -11.43 -7.74 -5.19
N ASP A 41 -12.14 -6.66 -4.88
CA ASP A 41 -12.78 -6.45 -3.59
C ASP A 41 -14.29 -6.36 -3.76
N LYS A 42 -15.04 -6.94 -2.82
CA LYS A 42 -16.49 -6.78 -2.76
C LYS A 42 -16.81 -5.47 -2.06
N SER A 43 -17.81 -4.76 -2.55
CA SER A 43 -18.38 -3.64 -1.82
C SER A 43 -19.44 -4.14 -0.83
N PHE A 44 -19.50 -3.50 0.32
CA PHE A 44 -20.45 -3.80 1.40
C PHE A 44 -21.27 -2.57 1.75
N LEU A 45 -22.46 -2.79 2.32
CA LEU A 45 -23.19 -1.70 2.94
C LEU A 45 -22.52 -1.30 4.24
N ILE A 46 -22.65 -0.02 4.62
CA ILE A 46 -22.19 0.44 5.93
C ILE A 46 -22.99 -0.20 7.10
N THR A 47 -24.17 -0.74 6.80
CA THR A 47 -24.99 -1.51 7.76
C THR A 47 -24.76 -3.01 7.63
N ASP A 48 -23.83 -3.43 6.77
CA ASP A 48 -23.48 -4.84 6.64
C ASP A 48 -22.70 -5.27 7.88
N THR A 49 -23.15 -6.37 8.47
CA THR A 49 -22.54 -6.96 9.67
C THR A 49 -21.89 -8.31 9.35
N GLU A 50 -21.97 -8.79 8.10
CA GLU A 50 -21.39 -10.08 7.72
C GLU A 50 -19.87 -10.12 7.82
N LEU A 51 -19.21 -8.95 7.77
CA LEU A 51 -17.77 -8.80 7.94
C LEU A 51 -17.32 -8.78 9.40
N TYR A 52 -18.24 -8.56 10.34
CA TYR A 52 -17.96 -8.40 11.76
C TYR A 52 -18.57 -9.60 12.47
N ASP A 53 -17.75 -10.61 12.76
CA ASP A 53 -18.24 -11.88 13.28
C ASP A 53 -18.27 -11.93 14.82
N CYS A 54 -17.87 -10.83 15.47
CA CYS A 54 -17.79 -10.68 16.92
C CYS A 54 -16.81 -11.68 17.56
N ARG A 55 -15.80 -12.16 16.84
CA ARG A 55 -14.80 -13.08 17.37
C ARG A 55 -13.43 -12.47 17.22
N ASP A 56 -12.82 -12.17 18.36
CA ASP A 56 -11.37 -12.02 18.37
C ASP A 56 -10.73 -13.34 17.92
N ASN A 57 -10.08 -13.29 16.78
CA ASN A 57 -9.41 -14.42 16.14
C ASN A 57 -7.94 -14.09 15.88
N ASP A 58 -7.32 -13.24 16.73
CA ASP A 58 -5.91 -12.85 16.70
C ASP A 58 -4.91 -14.01 16.51
N PHE A 59 -5.26 -15.21 17.01
CA PHE A 59 -4.41 -16.41 16.90
C PHE A 59 -4.83 -17.37 15.79
N GLY A 60 -5.89 -17.03 15.04
CA GLY A 60 -6.46 -17.79 13.93
C GLY A 60 -7.11 -19.10 14.35
N GLU A 61 -7.35 -19.97 13.36
CA GLU A 61 -7.92 -21.30 13.58
C GLU A 61 -6.86 -22.29 14.11
N ILE A 62 -6.93 -22.61 15.41
CA ILE A 62 -6.02 -23.55 16.06
C ILE A 62 -6.77 -24.60 16.88
N SER A 63 -6.05 -25.65 17.29
CA SER A 63 -6.63 -26.66 18.17
C SER A 63 -6.91 -26.10 19.56
N LEU A 64 -7.91 -26.64 20.26
CA LEU A 64 -8.22 -26.28 21.64
C LEU A 64 -7.00 -26.37 22.58
N ASP A 65 -6.18 -27.42 22.44
CA ASP A 65 -4.96 -27.59 23.23
C ASP A 65 -3.93 -26.47 22.95
N SER A 66 -3.78 -26.08 21.68
CA SER A 66 -2.91 -24.96 21.29
C SER A 66 -3.43 -23.64 21.86
N CYS A 67 -4.73 -23.38 21.74
CA CYS A 67 -5.38 -22.17 22.24
C CYS A 67 -5.21 -22.03 23.75
N ASN A 68 -5.47 -23.11 24.49
CA ASN A 68 -5.24 -23.16 25.94
C ASN A 68 -3.77 -22.97 26.33
N THR A 69 -2.82 -23.44 25.50
CA THR A 69 -1.37 -23.29 25.76
C THR A 69 -0.92 -21.84 25.66
N ILE A 70 -1.55 -21.06 24.80
CA ILE A 70 -1.29 -19.62 24.62
C ILE A 70 -2.23 -18.74 25.44
N GLU A 71 -2.98 -19.34 26.37
CA GLU A 71 -3.96 -18.66 27.23
C GLU A 71 -5.05 -17.88 26.45
N GLY A 72 -5.38 -18.35 25.23
CA GLY A 72 -6.43 -17.77 24.41
C GLY A 72 -7.84 -18.28 24.77
N ILE A 73 -8.84 -17.62 24.22
CA ILE A 73 -10.26 -17.94 24.31
C ILE A 73 -10.66 -18.67 23.03
N TRP A 74 -11.09 -19.91 23.18
CA TRP A 74 -11.45 -20.78 22.07
C TRP A 74 -12.94 -20.66 21.73
N HIS A 75 -13.26 -20.50 20.44
CA HIS A 75 -14.62 -20.21 19.96
C HIS A 75 -15.33 -21.41 19.29
N GLY A 76 -14.75 -22.61 19.32
CA GLY A 76 -15.37 -23.82 18.78
C GLY A 76 -16.34 -24.52 19.74
N GLN A 77 -16.92 -25.64 19.28
CA GLN A 77 -17.68 -26.56 20.11
C GLN A 77 -16.81 -27.74 20.58
N GLU A 78 -16.59 -27.84 21.90
CA GLU A 78 -15.77 -28.90 22.50
C GLU A 78 -16.28 -30.29 22.07
N ASP A 79 -15.34 -31.21 21.85
CA ASP A 79 -15.57 -32.58 21.37
C ASP A 79 -16.22 -32.70 19.97
N THR A 80 -16.49 -31.58 19.29
CA THR A 80 -17.01 -31.54 17.91
C THR A 80 -15.96 -30.99 16.95
N ASP A 81 -15.40 -29.83 17.28
CA ASP A 81 -14.47 -29.13 16.41
C ASP A 81 -13.02 -29.49 16.74
N THR A 82 -12.23 -29.80 15.71
CA THR A 82 -10.80 -30.15 15.86
C THR A 82 -9.89 -28.93 15.76
N ILE A 83 -10.36 -27.88 15.11
CA ILE A 83 -9.77 -26.54 14.99
C ILE A 83 -10.93 -25.54 15.05
N ALA A 84 -10.70 -24.37 15.65
CA ALA A 84 -11.62 -23.25 15.61
C ALA A 84 -10.85 -21.96 15.96
N ASP A 85 -11.51 -20.82 15.80
CA ASP A 85 -10.93 -19.52 16.11
C ASP A 85 -10.49 -19.43 17.58
N CYS A 86 -9.39 -18.73 17.79
CA CYS A 86 -8.82 -18.45 19.09
C CYS A 86 -8.35 -16.99 19.15
N GLY A 87 -8.82 -16.26 20.16
CA GLY A 87 -8.44 -14.88 20.45
C GLY A 87 -7.86 -14.72 21.84
N ASN A 88 -7.46 -13.52 22.24
CA ASN A 88 -6.95 -13.22 23.58
C ASN A 88 -7.88 -12.30 24.40
N TRP A 89 -8.90 -11.72 23.77
CA TRP A 89 -9.80 -10.65 24.22
C TRP A 89 -9.08 -9.65 25.13
N ASN A 90 -7.89 -9.23 24.72
CA ASN A 90 -6.99 -8.46 25.56
C ASN A 90 -7.58 -7.07 25.79
N PRO A 91 -7.97 -6.69 27.03
CA PRO A 91 -8.54 -5.37 27.30
C PRO A 91 -7.59 -4.22 26.93
N PHE A 92 -6.27 -4.45 26.95
CA PHE A 92 -5.28 -3.43 26.54
C PHE A 92 -5.15 -3.24 25.03
N LEU A 93 -5.79 -4.08 24.23
CA LEU A 93 -5.87 -3.95 22.78
C LEU A 93 -7.31 -3.68 22.35
N HIS A 94 -8.27 -4.40 22.94
CA HIS A 94 -9.66 -4.46 22.50
C HIS A 94 -10.59 -3.54 23.27
N ASP A 95 -10.11 -2.79 24.27
CA ASP A 95 -10.91 -1.89 25.13
C ASP A 95 -10.11 -0.63 25.52
N ILE A 96 -9.24 -0.16 24.62
CA ILE A 96 -8.55 1.13 24.74
C ILE A 96 -8.97 2.01 23.56
N GLY A 97 -9.50 3.18 23.85
CA GLY A 97 -9.93 4.19 22.89
C GLY A 97 -9.04 5.41 22.92
N SER A 98 -9.44 6.47 22.23
CA SER A 98 -8.59 7.58 21.81
C SER A 98 -7.88 8.37 22.91
N ASP A 99 -8.25 8.19 24.19
CA ASP A 99 -7.56 8.83 25.31
C ASP A 99 -6.38 8.01 25.88
N GLY A 100 -6.31 6.72 25.55
CA GLY A 100 -5.27 5.79 25.98
C GLY A 100 -5.39 5.19 27.35
N THR A 101 -6.58 5.23 27.93
CA THR A 101 -6.86 4.78 29.27
C THR A 101 -8.00 3.78 29.24
N MET A 102 -7.68 2.51 29.50
CA MET A 102 -8.70 1.48 29.66
C MET A 102 -9.80 1.94 30.62
N SER A 103 -11.04 1.76 30.19
CA SER A 103 -12.20 1.98 31.04
C SER A 103 -12.17 1.05 32.26
N ILE A 104 -12.66 1.52 33.40
CA ILE A 104 -12.70 0.75 34.65
C ILE A 104 -14.07 0.96 35.29
N ASP A 105 -14.87 -0.10 35.34
CA ASP A 105 -16.07 -0.16 36.19
C ASP A 105 -15.80 -1.08 37.38
N GLU A 106 -15.12 -0.57 38.41
CA GLU A 106 -14.64 -1.36 39.56
C GLU A 106 -15.78 -2.09 40.28
N ASN A 107 -16.99 -1.52 40.22
CA ASN A 107 -18.16 -2.06 40.92
C ASN A 107 -19.14 -2.81 39.98
N GLY A 108 -18.92 -2.76 38.66
CA GLY A 108 -19.68 -3.47 37.64
C GLY A 108 -21.14 -3.02 37.52
N ASP A 109 -21.48 -1.79 37.91
CA ASP A 109 -22.85 -1.26 37.86
C ASP A 109 -23.18 -0.42 36.62
N GLY A 110 -22.21 -0.26 35.73
CA GLY A 110 -22.28 0.43 34.44
C GLY A 110 -22.42 1.94 34.56
N LYS A 111 -22.08 2.54 35.70
CA LYS A 111 -22.25 4.00 35.91
C LYS A 111 -20.96 4.78 35.96
N TYR A 112 -19.81 4.14 36.16
CA TYR A 112 -18.51 4.81 36.16
C TYR A 112 -18.46 6.05 37.11
N GLU A 113 -19.10 5.95 38.29
CA GLU A 113 -19.26 7.04 39.27
C GLU A 113 -18.34 6.89 40.51
N GLY A 114 -17.64 5.76 40.62
CA GLY A 114 -16.72 5.40 41.68
C GLY A 114 -15.42 6.21 41.67
N TRP A 115 -14.64 6.08 42.76
CA TRP A 115 -13.37 6.81 42.90
C TRP A 115 -12.23 6.20 42.08
N GLU A 116 -12.36 4.91 41.74
CA GLU A 116 -11.41 4.16 40.91
C GLU A 116 -12.00 3.89 39.51
N ASP A 117 -13.22 4.38 39.23
CA ASP A 117 -13.87 4.19 37.95
C ASP A 117 -13.27 5.13 36.88
N ILE A 118 -13.15 4.62 35.66
CA ILE A 118 -12.74 5.34 34.45
C ILE A 118 -13.82 5.08 33.41
N ALA A 119 -14.55 6.11 33.00
CA ALA A 119 -15.62 5.97 32.02
C ALA A 119 -15.04 5.76 30.61
N PRO A 120 -15.76 5.03 29.73
CA PRO A 120 -15.40 4.90 28.32
C PRO A 120 -15.33 6.27 27.64
N ASP A 121 -14.50 6.37 26.60
CA ASP A 121 -14.35 7.61 25.84
C ASP A 121 -15.66 8.13 25.23
N ASP A 122 -15.90 9.43 25.43
CA ASP A 122 -17.08 10.15 24.91
C ASP A 122 -17.16 10.15 23.37
N ASP A 123 -16.05 9.84 22.68
CA ASP A 123 -15.99 9.80 21.21
C ASP A 123 -16.42 8.44 20.60
N GLY A 124 -16.70 7.45 21.46
CA GLY A 124 -17.21 6.14 21.07
C GLY A 124 -16.13 5.14 20.64
N THR A 125 -14.85 5.44 20.87
CA THR A 125 -13.73 4.52 20.54
C THR A 125 -13.55 3.38 21.54
N GLU A 126 -14.16 3.45 22.72
CA GLU A 126 -14.24 2.36 23.72
C GLU A 126 -15.66 1.85 23.92
N ASN A 127 -16.59 2.22 23.02
CA ASN A 127 -18.01 1.88 23.03
C ASN A 127 -18.62 1.60 24.44
N ASN A 128 -18.58 0.35 24.94
CA ASN A 128 -19.19 0.00 26.23
C ASN A 128 -18.19 -0.14 27.41
N GLY A 129 -16.88 -0.07 27.15
CA GLY A 129 -15.84 -0.22 28.15
C GLY A 129 -15.56 -1.67 28.52
N SER A 130 -15.70 -2.58 27.58
CA SER A 130 -15.39 -3.99 27.76
C SER A 130 -14.89 -4.57 26.45
N PRO A 131 -13.88 -5.45 26.46
CA PRO A 131 -13.42 -6.13 25.25
C PRO A 131 -14.45 -7.17 24.84
N ASP A 132 -15.51 -6.73 24.19
CA ASP A 132 -16.63 -7.52 23.69
C ASP A 132 -17.03 -7.07 22.27
N CYS A 133 -18.08 -7.66 21.71
CA CYS A 133 -18.47 -7.35 20.35
C CYS A 133 -18.91 -5.89 20.19
N GLY A 134 -18.37 -5.23 19.16
CA GLY A 134 -18.64 -3.83 18.85
C GLY A 134 -17.50 -2.90 19.27
N GLU A 135 -16.46 -3.43 19.92
CA GLU A 135 -15.21 -2.71 20.11
C GLU A 135 -14.36 -2.69 18.82
N PRO A 136 -13.72 -1.56 18.49
CA PRO A 136 -13.11 -1.33 17.18
C PRO A 136 -11.90 -2.22 16.88
N ASN A 137 -11.25 -2.75 17.91
CA ASN A 137 -10.04 -3.57 17.76
C ASN A 137 -10.30 -5.08 17.89
N VAL A 138 -11.57 -5.50 18.10
CA VAL A 138 -11.96 -6.91 18.06
C VAL A 138 -11.97 -7.39 16.62
N ASP A 139 -12.87 -6.85 15.78
CA ASP A 139 -12.89 -7.12 14.33
C ASP A 139 -11.94 -6.16 13.61
N ASN A 140 -10.63 -6.35 13.77
CA ASN A 140 -9.62 -5.45 13.17
C ASN A 140 -9.41 -5.71 11.66
N TYR A 141 -8.51 -4.95 11.03
CA TYR A 141 -8.25 -5.11 9.59
C TYR A 141 -7.78 -6.52 9.20
N ALA A 142 -7.00 -7.22 10.04
CA ALA A 142 -6.54 -8.57 9.73
C ALA A 142 -7.71 -9.55 9.60
N GLU A 143 -8.80 -9.32 10.33
CA GLU A 143 -9.98 -10.18 10.37
C GLU A 143 -10.99 -9.84 9.26
N ILE A 144 -11.22 -8.54 9.02
CA ILE A 144 -12.22 -8.09 8.04
C ILE A 144 -11.74 -8.28 6.59
N LEU A 145 -10.46 -8.00 6.32
CA LEU A 145 -9.94 -7.93 4.96
C LEU A 145 -10.10 -9.25 4.16
N PRO A 146 -9.84 -10.44 4.73
CA PRO A 146 -10.14 -11.72 4.07
C PRO A 146 -11.59 -11.85 3.59
N GLY A 147 -12.56 -11.34 4.37
CA GLY A 147 -13.97 -11.32 3.98
C GLY A 147 -14.29 -10.32 2.86
N VAL A 148 -13.49 -9.25 2.76
CA VAL A 148 -13.62 -8.21 1.72
C VAL A 148 -13.10 -8.68 0.37
N HIS A 149 -11.99 -9.41 0.34
CA HIS A 149 -11.39 -9.86 -0.91
C HIS A 149 -12.25 -10.93 -1.59
N ASN A 150 -12.33 -10.86 -2.92
CA ASN A 150 -12.90 -11.92 -3.72
C ASN A 150 -11.80 -12.83 -4.29
N SER A 151 -11.46 -13.89 -3.56
CA SER A 151 -10.44 -14.89 -3.92
C SER A 151 -10.95 -16.02 -4.83
N LEU A 152 -12.22 -15.99 -5.25
CA LEU A 152 -12.86 -17.04 -6.08
C LEU A 152 -13.06 -16.56 -7.53
N CYS A 153 -12.07 -15.87 -8.09
CA CYS A 153 -12.05 -15.50 -9.49
C CYS A 153 -10.86 -16.15 -10.22
N ASP A 154 -11.09 -16.61 -11.44
CA ASP A 154 -10.01 -16.99 -12.34
C ASP A 154 -9.51 -15.72 -13.04
N VAL A 155 -8.29 -15.28 -12.73
CA VAL A 155 -7.74 -14.00 -13.22
C VAL A 155 -6.61 -14.24 -14.20
N TYR A 156 -6.66 -13.59 -15.37
CA TYR A 156 -5.57 -13.62 -16.34
C TYR A 156 -5.47 -12.32 -17.14
N ILE A 157 -4.27 -12.04 -17.64
CA ILE A 157 -4.01 -10.93 -18.55
C ILE A 157 -3.42 -11.47 -19.84
N ASN A 158 -4.02 -11.11 -20.97
CA ASN A 158 -3.50 -11.44 -22.29
C ASN A 158 -2.53 -10.35 -22.77
N LYS A 159 -1.37 -10.76 -23.28
CA LYS A 159 -0.43 -9.91 -24.02
C LYS A 159 -0.58 -10.18 -25.50
N ILE A 160 -0.91 -9.15 -26.26
CA ILE A 160 -1.20 -9.22 -27.69
C ILE A 160 -0.09 -8.46 -28.42
N SER A 161 0.74 -9.19 -29.18
CA SER A 161 1.87 -8.66 -29.95
C SER A 161 1.99 -9.41 -31.28
N ASP A 162 2.14 -8.71 -32.40
CA ASP A 162 2.30 -9.31 -33.74
C ASP A 162 1.28 -10.39 -34.14
N ASN A 163 0.02 -10.25 -33.69
CA ASN A 163 -1.07 -11.25 -33.80
C ASN A 163 -0.85 -12.57 -33.04
N LEU A 164 0.12 -12.61 -32.13
CA LEU A 164 0.25 -13.65 -31.13
C LEU A 164 -0.42 -13.16 -29.84
N THR A 165 -1.16 -14.07 -29.20
CA THR A 165 -1.71 -13.86 -27.85
C THR A 165 -0.99 -14.81 -26.91
N GLU A 166 -0.30 -14.24 -25.93
CA GLU A 166 0.21 -14.95 -24.77
C GLU A 166 -0.71 -14.65 -23.58
N THR A 167 -0.84 -15.59 -22.66
CA THR A 167 -1.69 -15.45 -21.48
C THR A 167 -0.85 -15.59 -20.23
N CYS A 168 -1.06 -14.69 -19.27
CA CYS A 168 -0.50 -14.76 -17.94
C CYS A 168 -1.62 -15.01 -16.94
N ASP A 169 -1.63 -16.19 -16.34
CA ASP A 169 -2.56 -16.55 -15.28
C ASP A 169 -2.06 -16.03 -13.92
N PHE A 170 -3.00 -15.69 -13.05
CA PHE A 170 -2.75 -15.20 -11.71
C PHE A 170 -3.31 -16.18 -10.67
N HIS A 171 -2.76 -16.15 -9.46
CA HIS A 171 -3.31 -16.84 -8.30
C HIS A 171 -3.50 -15.86 -7.16
N PHE A 172 -4.51 -16.09 -6.32
CA PHE A 172 -4.72 -15.29 -5.13
C PHE A 172 -3.67 -15.63 -4.06
N ALA A 173 -3.07 -14.60 -3.47
CA ALA A 173 -2.18 -14.70 -2.33
C ALA A 173 -2.68 -13.73 -1.25
N ASP A 174 -2.91 -14.25 -0.05
CA ASP A 174 -3.30 -13.53 1.16
C ASP A 174 -2.22 -12.52 1.63
N THR A 175 -0.96 -12.80 1.31
CA THR A 175 0.19 -11.93 1.63
C THR A 175 0.74 -11.16 0.43
N ALA A 176 -0.10 -10.82 -0.56
CA ALA A 176 0.34 -10.15 -1.79
C ALA A 176 0.81 -8.70 -1.56
N GLY A 177 0.29 -8.03 -0.53
CA GLY A 177 0.73 -6.72 -0.08
C GLY A 177 0.59 -6.57 1.43
N HIS A 178 1.13 -5.49 1.99
CA HIS A 178 0.95 -5.17 3.40
C HIS A 178 0.94 -3.66 3.63
N PHE A 179 0.35 -3.25 4.75
CA PHE A 179 0.48 -1.91 5.30
C PHE A 179 0.73 -1.98 6.80
N PHE A 180 1.21 -0.88 7.36
CA PHE A 180 1.40 -0.75 8.80
C PHE A 180 0.16 -0.12 9.40
N ASP A 181 -0.45 -0.83 10.34
CA ASP A 181 -1.56 -0.33 11.14
C ASP A 181 -1.05 0.00 12.55
N TYR A 182 -1.49 1.13 13.07
CA TYR A 182 -1.14 1.51 14.42
C TYR A 182 -2.18 0.91 15.36
N ARG A 183 -1.76 -0.08 16.15
CA ARG A 183 -2.59 -0.54 17.25
C ARG A 183 -2.61 0.59 18.28
N TYR A 184 -3.79 1.07 18.60
CA TYR A 184 -3.92 2.11 19.60
C TYR A 184 -3.69 1.49 20.99
N THR A 185 -2.47 1.60 21.52
CA THR A 185 -2.06 1.00 22.82
C THR A 185 -2.08 1.99 23.99
N GLY A 186 -2.62 3.19 23.77
CA GLY A 186 -2.91 4.14 24.83
C GLY A 186 -1.75 4.94 25.43
N GLY A 187 -0.76 5.29 24.61
CA GLY A 187 0.30 6.23 25.00
C GLY A 187 0.03 7.67 24.55
N LYS A 188 0.18 8.66 25.45
CA LYS A 188 0.41 10.08 25.07
C LYS A 188 1.79 10.35 24.44
N ALA A 189 2.61 9.32 24.29
CA ALA A 189 3.89 9.40 23.59
C ALA A 189 3.69 8.91 22.15
N ASP A 190 4.48 9.45 21.22
CA ASP A 190 4.49 9.02 19.83
C ASP A 190 4.53 7.48 19.74
N PRO A 191 3.73 6.85 18.85
CA PRO A 191 3.67 5.39 18.73
C PRO A 191 5.07 4.82 18.56
N THR A 192 5.39 3.79 19.33
CA THR A 192 6.65 3.08 19.21
C THR A 192 6.55 2.03 18.10
N LEU A 193 7.69 1.51 17.63
CA LEU A 193 7.70 0.40 16.68
C LEU A 193 7.01 -0.88 17.22
N GLU A 194 6.82 -0.99 18.54
CA GLU A 194 6.11 -2.10 19.18
C GLU A 194 4.58 -1.96 19.06
N ASP A 195 4.09 -0.76 18.75
CA ASP A 195 2.66 -0.43 18.58
C ASP A 195 2.20 -0.52 17.11
N ILE A 196 3.08 -0.96 16.21
CA ILE A 196 2.81 -1.09 14.79
C ILE A 196 2.62 -2.56 14.43
N GLU A 197 1.45 -2.88 13.89
CA GLU A 197 1.18 -4.16 13.26
C GLU A 197 1.39 -4.08 11.74
N MET A 198 1.89 -5.16 11.16
CA MET A 198 1.87 -5.35 9.72
C MET A 198 0.63 -6.13 9.31
N ILE A 199 -0.31 -5.45 8.65
CA ILE A 199 -1.52 -6.06 8.12
C ILE A 199 -1.26 -6.49 6.68
N ASN A 200 -1.48 -7.77 6.38
CA ASN A 200 -1.43 -8.27 5.02
C ASN A 200 -2.77 -8.00 4.30
N TYR A 201 -2.68 -7.69 3.02
CA TYR A 201 -3.85 -7.52 2.15
C TYR A 201 -3.74 -8.51 0.99
N GLY A 202 -4.82 -9.25 0.73
CA GLY A 202 -4.86 -10.27 -0.30
C GLY A 202 -5.03 -9.70 -1.70
N ALA A 203 -4.31 -10.27 -2.67
CA ALA A 203 -4.45 -9.89 -4.08
C ALA A 203 -4.04 -11.04 -5.01
N TYR A 204 -4.40 -10.92 -6.27
CA TYR A 204 -3.95 -11.80 -7.33
C TYR A 204 -2.57 -11.37 -7.82
N VAL A 205 -1.64 -12.32 -7.83
CA VAL A 205 -0.28 -12.14 -8.32
C VAL A 205 0.02 -13.08 -9.49
N PRO A 206 0.86 -12.68 -10.46
CA PRO A 206 1.19 -13.50 -11.61
C PRO A 206 1.80 -14.84 -11.22
N ASN A 207 1.46 -15.88 -11.98
CA ASN A 207 2.19 -17.13 -11.89
C ASN A 207 3.65 -16.95 -12.30
N VAL A 208 4.51 -17.84 -11.78
CA VAL A 208 5.96 -17.80 -12.02
C VAL A 208 6.31 -17.80 -13.52
N ASP A 209 5.47 -18.40 -14.37
CA ASP A 209 5.70 -18.43 -15.81
C ASP A 209 5.59 -17.03 -16.47
N CYS A 210 4.90 -16.09 -15.84
CA CYS A 210 4.77 -14.71 -16.30
C CYS A 210 6.00 -13.84 -15.98
N SER A 211 6.95 -14.32 -15.17
CA SER A 211 8.09 -13.50 -14.72
C SER A 211 9.14 -13.28 -15.82
N ASN A 212 9.03 -13.95 -16.97
CA ASN A 212 10.00 -13.88 -18.07
C ASN A 212 9.73 -12.69 -19.01
N ASN A 213 9.93 -11.46 -18.54
CA ASN A 213 9.78 -10.24 -19.33
C ASN A 213 8.40 -10.11 -20.02
N TYR A 214 7.36 -10.72 -19.44
CA TYR A 214 6.00 -10.68 -20.00
C TYR A 214 5.50 -9.23 -20.13
N TRP A 215 5.81 -8.42 -19.13
CA TRP A 215 5.39 -7.02 -19.00
C TRP A 215 6.34 -6.01 -19.66
N GLY A 216 7.46 -6.47 -20.22
CA GLY A 216 8.50 -5.60 -20.80
C GLY A 216 8.34 -5.30 -22.29
N ASP A 217 7.27 -5.80 -22.92
CA ASP A 217 6.90 -5.42 -24.28
C ASP A 217 5.99 -4.19 -24.24
N TYR A 218 6.58 -3.00 -24.41
CA TYR A 218 5.89 -1.72 -24.40
C TYR A 218 5.17 -1.38 -25.71
N ASP A 219 5.35 -2.20 -26.75
CA ASP A 219 4.62 -2.04 -28.01
C ASP A 219 3.43 -3.03 -28.10
N ALA A 220 3.35 -4.00 -27.16
CA ALA A 220 2.21 -4.90 -27.00
C ALA A 220 0.99 -4.24 -26.33
N GLN A 221 -0.15 -4.88 -26.55
CA GLN A 221 -1.42 -4.58 -25.90
C GLN A 221 -1.70 -5.58 -24.78
N TYR A 222 -2.19 -5.09 -23.63
CA TYR A 222 -2.51 -5.91 -22.46
C TYR A 222 -4.01 -5.83 -22.17
N GLU A 223 -4.66 -6.98 -22.09
CA GLU A 223 -6.10 -7.12 -21.91
C GLU A 223 -6.40 -7.90 -20.63
N PHE A 224 -7.13 -7.27 -19.71
CA PHE A 224 -7.50 -7.88 -18.44
C PHE A 224 -8.78 -8.70 -18.56
N ASN A 225 -8.79 -9.87 -17.95
CA ASN A 225 -9.95 -10.75 -17.89
C ASN A 225 -10.03 -11.42 -16.51
N CYS A 226 -11.24 -11.55 -15.97
CA CYS A 226 -11.50 -12.42 -14.85
C CYS A 226 -12.88 -13.09 -14.90
N ASP A 227 -12.94 -14.36 -14.51
CA ASP A 227 -14.19 -15.08 -14.29
C ASP A 227 -14.48 -15.19 -12.80
N CYS A 228 -15.42 -14.38 -12.32
CA CYS A 228 -15.91 -14.37 -10.94
C CYS A 228 -17.29 -15.02 -10.82
N SER A 229 -17.62 -15.97 -11.71
CA SER A 229 -18.91 -16.68 -11.70
C SER A 229 -19.12 -17.51 -10.43
N GLU A 230 -18.05 -18.05 -9.84
CA GLU A 230 -18.12 -18.81 -8.58
C GLU A 230 -18.62 -17.93 -7.42
N SER A 231 -18.19 -16.66 -7.39
CA SER A 231 -18.70 -15.63 -6.46
C SER A 231 -20.00 -14.97 -6.91
N GLY A 232 -20.60 -15.38 -8.03
CA GLY A 232 -21.88 -14.86 -8.51
C GLY A 232 -21.84 -13.55 -9.32
N PHE A 233 -20.66 -13.06 -9.68
CA PHE A 233 -20.49 -11.80 -10.43
C PHE A 233 -20.32 -11.99 -11.94
N GLY A 234 -20.03 -13.20 -12.39
CA GLY A 234 -19.87 -13.54 -13.81
C GLY A 234 -18.48 -13.19 -14.37
N ILE A 235 -18.40 -13.09 -15.70
CA ILE A 235 -17.16 -12.77 -16.43
C ILE A 235 -17.03 -11.26 -16.58
N ILE A 236 -15.85 -10.74 -16.27
CA ILE A 236 -15.49 -9.32 -16.34
C ILE A 236 -14.25 -9.18 -17.22
N GLU A 237 -14.32 -8.27 -18.18
CA GLU A 237 -13.27 -8.04 -19.17
C GLU A 237 -12.98 -6.54 -19.25
N SER A 238 -11.73 -6.17 -19.50
CA SER A 238 -11.41 -4.79 -19.85
C SER A 238 -12.13 -4.39 -21.13
N LYS A 239 -12.69 -3.17 -21.17
CA LYS A 239 -13.41 -2.67 -22.36
C LYS A 239 -12.53 -2.61 -23.60
N GLU A 240 -11.27 -2.24 -23.40
CA GLU A 240 -10.25 -2.12 -24.43
C GLU A 240 -8.91 -2.51 -23.81
N PRO A 241 -7.98 -3.08 -24.57
CA PRO A 241 -6.63 -3.33 -24.08
C PRO A 241 -5.85 -2.02 -23.89
N ILE A 242 -4.83 -2.07 -23.05
CA ILE A 242 -3.93 -0.94 -22.79
C ILE A 242 -2.56 -1.16 -23.42
N VAL A 243 -1.88 -0.07 -23.76
CA VAL A 243 -0.46 -0.07 -24.09
C VAL A 243 0.28 0.59 -22.93
N LEU A 244 1.33 -0.08 -22.45
CA LEU A 244 2.13 0.40 -21.33
C LEU A 244 2.97 1.60 -21.76
N SER A 245 3.04 2.62 -20.91
CA SER A 245 3.98 3.73 -21.11
C SER A 245 5.42 3.23 -21.03
N LYS A 246 6.27 3.67 -21.96
CA LYS A 246 7.70 3.36 -21.94
C LYS A 246 8.36 3.97 -20.69
N PRO A 247 9.45 3.39 -20.15
CA PRO A 247 10.09 3.92 -18.96
C PRO A 247 10.73 5.27 -19.25
N VAL A 248 10.85 6.15 -18.26
CA VAL A 248 11.45 7.47 -18.46
C VAL A 248 12.92 7.37 -18.92
N VAL A 249 13.37 8.36 -19.69
CA VAL A 249 14.77 8.50 -20.11
C VAL A 249 15.44 9.57 -19.26
N PHE A 250 16.44 9.19 -18.47
CA PHE A 250 17.27 10.12 -17.72
C PHE A 250 18.25 10.87 -18.64
N PHE A 251 18.47 12.16 -18.38
CA PHE A 251 19.36 12.99 -19.20
C PHE A 251 20.12 14.04 -18.39
N ASN A 252 21.27 14.46 -18.92
CA ASN A 252 22.05 15.57 -18.38
C ASN A 252 21.41 16.90 -18.77
N VAL A 253 21.46 17.91 -17.90
CA VAL A 253 20.87 19.23 -18.18
C VAL A 253 21.40 19.88 -19.47
N GLN A 254 22.64 19.56 -19.86
CA GLN A 254 23.27 20.01 -21.11
C GLN A 254 22.55 19.49 -22.37
N ASP A 255 21.86 18.35 -22.28
CA ASP A 255 21.12 17.73 -23.39
C ASP A 255 19.70 18.29 -23.54
N SER A 256 19.24 19.13 -22.60
CA SER A 256 17.85 19.59 -22.47
C SER A 256 17.26 20.16 -23.76
N LEU A 257 17.99 21.02 -24.48
CA LEU A 257 17.51 21.62 -25.73
C LEU A 257 17.31 20.59 -26.84
N SER A 258 18.12 19.54 -26.89
CA SER A 258 17.97 18.47 -27.87
C SER A 258 16.89 17.48 -27.46
N ILE A 259 16.73 17.22 -26.16
CA ILE A 259 15.68 16.34 -25.63
C ILE A 259 14.27 16.83 -25.98
N ILE A 260 14.00 18.14 -25.85
CA ILE A 260 12.68 18.72 -26.16
C ILE A 260 12.34 18.73 -27.66
N GLU A 261 13.31 18.46 -28.53
CA GLU A 261 13.12 18.35 -29.99
C GLU A 261 12.77 16.92 -30.43
N CYS A 262 12.79 15.95 -29.50
CA CYS A 262 12.51 14.55 -29.83
C CYS A 262 11.03 14.30 -30.14
N SER A 263 10.80 13.44 -31.14
CA SER A 263 9.46 13.03 -31.59
C SER A 263 9.07 11.63 -31.14
N ASP A 264 10.02 10.83 -30.67
CA ASP A 264 9.79 9.45 -30.25
C ASP A 264 10.78 9.01 -29.18
N TYR A 265 10.52 7.83 -28.61
CA TYR A 265 11.32 7.25 -27.54
C TYR A 265 12.76 6.94 -27.95
N SER A 266 12.97 6.51 -29.20
CA SER A 266 14.31 6.19 -29.70
C SER A 266 15.17 7.45 -29.81
N CYS A 267 14.58 8.58 -30.20
CA CYS A 267 15.23 9.87 -30.18
C CYS A 267 15.71 10.24 -28.76
N LEU A 268 14.86 10.08 -27.73
CA LEU A 268 15.24 10.38 -26.36
C LEU A 268 16.47 9.57 -25.93
N GLN A 269 16.44 8.25 -26.17
CA GLN A 269 17.55 7.35 -25.83
C GLN A 269 18.85 7.68 -26.58
N ASN A 270 18.76 8.07 -27.86
CA ASN A 270 19.94 8.41 -28.66
C ASN A 270 20.50 9.80 -28.36
N THR A 271 19.69 10.69 -27.76
CA THR A 271 20.06 12.08 -27.49
C THR A 271 20.71 12.26 -26.14
N THR A 272 20.30 11.47 -25.14
CA THR A 272 20.89 11.57 -23.80
C THR A 272 22.36 11.14 -23.80
N SER A 273 23.21 11.96 -23.18
CA SER A 273 24.61 11.64 -22.93
C SER A 273 24.82 10.67 -21.77
N LEU A 274 23.76 10.37 -20.98
CA LEU A 274 23.85 9.47 -19.83
C LEU A 274 23.68 7.99 -20.20
N LEU A 275 23.17 7.67 -21.38
CA LEU A 275 22.93 6.29 -21.77
C LEU A 275 24.10 5.76 -22.62
N ASN A 276 24.86 4.81 -22.07
CA ASN A 276 25.97 4.16 -22.76
C ASN A 276 25.56 2.74 -23.18
N GLY A 277 25.00 2.63 -24.39
CA GLY A 277 24.41 1.40 -24.89
C GLY A 277 23.10 1.08 -24.16
N SER A 278 23.12 0.14 -23.22
CA SER A 278 21.95 -0.28 -22.43
C SER A 278 22.03 0.07 -20.95
N LYS A 279 23.04 0.84 -20.52
CA LYS A 279 23.24 1.21 -19.12
C LYS A 279 23.37 2.71 -18.98
N TYR A 280 22.76 3.26 -17.94
CA TYR A 280 22.97 4.63 -17.54
C TYR A 280 24.31 4.78 -16.80
N ASP A 281 25.04 5.84 -17.10
CA ASP A 281 26.19 6.27 -16.32
C ASP A 281 25.74 6.72 -14.92
N SER A 282 26.57 6.42 -13.91
CA SER A 282 26.30 6.87 -12.54
C SER A 282 26.47 8.38 -12.43
N LEU A 283 25.47 9.05 -11.86
CA LEU A 283 25.54 10.45 -11.44
C LEU A 283 26.01 10.53 -9.99
N TYR A 284 26.82 11.53 -9.68
CA TYR A 284 27.32 11.80 -8.33
C TYR A 284 26.90 13.19 -7.90
N PHE A 285 26.29 13.28 -6.73
CA PHE A 285 25.85 14.53 -6.11
C PHE A 285 26.58 14.69 -4.78
N GLY A 286 27.18 15.86 -4.53
CA GLY A 286 27.87 16.13 -3.28
C GLY A 286 26.88 16.40 -2.14
N ARG A 287 27.25 16.07 -0.90
CA ARG A 287 26.51 16.53 0.30
C ARG A 287 26.39 18.05 0.26
N TYR A 288 25.22 18.58 0.60
CA TYR A 288 24.85 20.01 0.56
C TYR A 288 24.58 20.60 -0.83
N SER A 289 24.59 19.81 -1.91
CA SER A 289 24.17 20.28 -3.23
C SER A 289 22.64 20.45 -3.32
N ALA A 290 22.12 21.45 -2.61
CA ALA A 290 20.69 21.69 -2.42
C ALA A 290 19.92 21.96 -3.73
N GLU A 291 20.60 22.35 -4.81
CA GLU A 291 19.98 22.57 -6.13
C GLU A 291 20.35 21.48 -7.15
N SER A 292 20.64 20.27 -6.69
CA SER A 292 20.84 19.10 -7.55
C SER A 292 19.53 18.48 -7.98
N PHE A 293 19.40 18.19 -9.28
CA PHE A 293 18.21 17.57 -9.85
C PHE A 293 18.58 16.40 -10.76
N ILE A 294 17.80 15.33 -10.67
CA ILE A 294 17.75 14.30 -11.70
C ILE A 294 16.72 14.75 -12.74
N ASN A 295 17.12 14.82 -14.01
CA ASN A 295 16.24 15.19 -15.11
C ASN A 295 15.86 13.93 -15.89
N TYR A 296 14.59 13.82 -16.23
CA TYR A 296 14.06 12.68 -16.96
C TYR A 296 12.92 13.10 -17.88
N ALA A 297 12.74 12.38 -18.97
CA ALA A 297 11.78 12.72 -20.01
C ALA A 297 11.04 11.48 -20.52
N ASN A 298 9.84 11.69 -21.04
CA ASN A 298 9.08 10.68 -21.76
C ASN A 298 8.25 11.31 -22.87
N ILE A 299 7.83 10.52 -23.85
CA ILE A 299 6.93 10.96 -24.91
C ILE A 299 5.49 10.74 -24.46
N SER A 300 4.80 11.82 -24.12
CA SER A 300 3.36 11.86 -23.82
C SER A 300 2.86 10.64 -23.02
N PRO A 301 3.37 10.41 -21.79
CA PRO A 301 2.98 9.26 -20.99
C PRO A 301 1.48 9.32 -20.68
N ASN A 302 0.81 8.17 -20.67
CA ASN A 302 -0.58 8.01 -20.25
C ASN A 302 -0.72 7.61 -18.77
N VAL A 303 0.38 7.69 -18.01
CA VAL A 303 0.49 7.29 -16.61
C VAL A 303 1.12 8.41 -15.79
N THR A 304 0.85 8.40 -14.49
CA THR A 304 1.62 9.16 -13.50
C THR A 304 2.83 8.31 -13.10
N PHE A 305 4.02 8.92 -13.07
CA PHE A 305 5.21 8.25 -12.53
C PHE A 305 5.26 8.41 -11.02
N GLU A 306 6.09 7.62 -10.37
CA GLU A 306 6.46 7.83 -8.96
C GLU A 306 7.96 8.11 -8.91
N ALA A 307 8.34 9.12 -8.12
CA ALA A 307 9.74 9.34 -7.77
C ALA A 307 9.95 8.78 -6.37
N ILE A 308 10.86 7.83 -6.24
CA ILE A 308 11.24 7.22 -4.97
C ILE A 308 12.75 7.38 -4.80
N GLN A 309 13.16 7.90 -3.64
CA GLN A 309 14.54 8.01 -3.22
C GLN A 309 14.80 7.02 -2.08
N TYR A 310 15.85 6.23 -2.25
CA TYR A 310 16.34 5.30 -1.25
C TYR A 310 17.68 5.76 -0.71
N MET A 311 17.88 5.55 0.58
CA MET A 311 19.17 5.69 1.24
C MET A 311 19.89 4.33 1.27
N TYR A 312 21.18 4.32 0.92
CA TYR A 312 21.95 3.07 0.95
C TYR A 312 22.58 2.85 2.32
N ASP A 313 22.10 1.86 3.05
CA ASP A 313 22.72 1.36 4.27
C ASP A 313 23.90 0.45 3.93
N LYS A 314 25.10 1.01 4.03
CA LYS A 314 26.33 0.28 3.76
C LYS A 314 26.64 -0.82 4.78
N GLN A 315 26.21 -0.68 6.04
CA GLN A 315 26.51 -1.66 7.08
C GLN A 315 25.74 -2.95 6.84
N ASN A 316 24.46 -2.81 6.50
CA ASN A 316 23.56 -3.93 6.22
C ASN A 316 23.49 -4.30 4.72
N ASN A 317 24.13 -3.52 3.84
CA ASN A 317 24.16 -3.71 2.40
C ASN A 317 22.75 -3.76 1.80
N GLU A 318 21.93 -2.78 2.15
CA GLU A 318 20.53 -2.69 1.75
C GLU A 318 20.12 -1.25 1.43
N PHE A 319 19.07 -1.09 0.64
CA PHE A 319 18.45 0.21 0.37
C PHE A 319 17.28 0.40 1.32
N LYS A 320 17.30 1.48 2.10
CA LYS A 320 16.21 1.91 2.97
C LYS A 320 15.37 2.95 2.24
N TYR A 321 14.05 2.75 2.25
CA TYR A 321 13.13 3.76 1.75
C TYR A 321 13.32 5.04 2.57
N PHE A 322 13.43 6.18 1.88
CA PHE A 322 13.57 7.48 2.53
C PHE A 322 12.37 8.36 2.22
N HIS A 323 12.08 8.57 0.94
CA HIS A 323 11.02 9.46 0.49
C HIS A 323 10.49 9.02 -0.86
N GLY A 324 9.20 9.24 -1.10
CA GLY A 324 8.53 8.93 -2.35
C GLY A 324 7.29 9.80 -2.52
N HIS A 325 6.98 10.13 -3.77
CA HIS A 325 5.74 10.82 -4.12
C HIS A 325 5.40 10.65 -5.61
N PRO A 326 4.13 10.89 -5.99
CA PRO A 326 3.75 10.98 -7.40
C PRO A 326 4.60 12.00 -8.14
N ALA A 327 5.34 11.53 -9.14
CA ALA A 327 6.05 12.34 -10.10
C ALA A 327 5.10 12.68 -11.26
N ILE A 328 4.89 13.96 -11.47
CA ILE A 328 3.92 14.50 -12.44
C ILE A 328 4.16 13.88 -13.84
N GLY A 329 3.19 13.11 -14.33
CA GLY A 329 3.25 12.51 -15.67
C GLY A 329 2.68 13.41 -16.78
N THR A 330 1.68 14.25 -16.47
CA THR A 330 0.81 14.82 -17.51
C THR A 330 0.31 16.25 -17.28
N ASP A 331 0.74 16.97 -16.23
CA ASP A 331 0.28 18.35 -16.07
C ASP A 331 0.85 19.22 -17.20
N MET A 332 -0.05 19.87 -17.95
CA MET A 332 0.18 20.66 -19.18
C MET A 332 1.36 21.65 -19.15
N PHE A 333 1.92 21.96 -17.98
CA PHE A 333 3.03 22.89 -17.80
C PHE A 333 4.40 22.31 -18.18
N HIS A 334 4.52 20.99 -18.35
CA HIS A 334 5.81 20.31 -18.58
C HIS A 334 5.93 19.63 -19.96
N ILE A 335 4.94 19.81 -20.82
CA ILE A 335 4.94 19.26 -22.18
C ILE A 335 5.51 20.30 -23.14
N VAL A 336 6.63 19.98 -23.79
CA VAL A 336 7.19 20.75 -24.90
C VAL A 336 7.12 19.89 -26.15
N ASN A 337 6.34 20.34 -27.14
CA ASN A 337 5.91 19.52 -28.28
C ASN A 337 5.12 18.30 -27.80
N ASP A 338 5.75 17.12 -27.81
CA ASP A 338 5.21 15.84 -27.33
C ASP A 338 6.04 15.24 -26.18
N VAL A 339 7.06 15.95 -25.72
CA VAL A 339 7.98 15.52 -24.67
C VAL A 339 7.54 16.07 -23.34
N CYS A 340 7.21 15.19 -22.40
CA CYS A 340 7.05 15.55 -21.00
C CYS A 340 8.44 15.57 -20.35
N VAL A 341 8.85 16.72 -19.82
CA VAL A 341 10.14 16.90 -19.13
C VAL A 341 9.91 17.12 -17.64
N MET A 342 10.50 16.26 -16.83
CA MET A 342 10.33 16.26 -15.39
C MET A 342 11.70 16.35 -14.70
N ARG A 343 11.68 16.79 -13.44
CA ARG A 343 12.87 16.88 -12.61
C ARG A 343 12.53 16.48 -11.18
N GLU A 344 13.44 15.75 -10.57
CA GLU A 344 13.36 15.35 -9.17
C GLU A 344 14.53 15.98 -8.42
N GLN A 345 14.25 16.65 -7.29
CA GLN A 345 15.29 17.23 -6.45
C GLN A 345 15.99 16.13 -5.68
N VAL A 346 17.31 16.05 -5.78
CA VAL A 346 18.10 15.02 -5.07
C VAL A 346 18.30 15.45 -3.63
N ILE A 347 17.95 14.58 -2.69
CA ILE A 347 18.28 14.77 -1.28
C ILE A 347 19.63 14.11 -1.01
N THR A 348 20.64 14.94 -0.80
CA THR A 348 22.06 14.53 -0.67
C THR A 348 22.46 14.24 0.77
N GLU A 349 21.54 13.70 1.57
CA GLU A 349 21.82 13.27 2.94
C GLU A 349 22.42 11.86 2.96
N TYR A 350 23.28 11.60 3.95
CA TYR A 350 23.91 10.30 4.15
C TYR A 350 23.16 9.51 5.21
N TYR A 351 23.06 8.20 5.03
CA TYR A 351 22.49 7.28 6.01
C TYR A 351 23.61 6.56 6.77
N ASP A 352 23.83 6.98 8.02
CA ASP A 352 24.81 6.39 8.95
C ASP A 352 24.25 5.22 9.79
N GLY A 353 22.95 4.91 9.62
CA GLY A 353 22.22 3.92 10.40
C GLY A 353 21.70 4.41 11.75
N ILE A 354 21.96 5.67 12.14
CA ILE A 354 21.51 6.28 13.40
C ILE A 354 20.64 7.53 13.14
N GLY A 355 20.76 8.16 11.96
CA GLY A 355 20.04 9.39 11.60
C GLY A 355 20.41 10.54 12.53
N ASN A 356 21.69 10.67 12.88
CA ASN A 356 22.14 11.60 13.94
C ASN A 356 22.65 12.96 13.43
N ASP A 357 22.65 13.19 12.12
CA ASP A 357 23.12 14.43 11.49
C ASP A 357 24.61 14.75 11.73
N VAL A 358 25.44 13.73 12.00
CA VAL A 358 26.89 13.82 12.23
C VAL A 358 27.69 13.42 10.98
N TRP A 359 28.88 13.98 10.82
CA TRP A 359 29.81 13.68 9.72
C TRP A 359 30.63 12.42 10.01
N ASP A 360 30.56 11.42 9.14
CA ASP A 360 31.29 10.17 9.26
C ASP A 360 32.51 10.04 8.33
N GLU A 361 33.50 9.22 8.69
CA GLU A 361 34.69 8.95 7.85
C GLU A 361 34.36 8.33 6.48
N GLY A 362 33.13 7.84 6.28
CA GLY A 362 32.61 7.34 5.00
C GLY A 362 32.14 8.43 4.03
N GLU A 363 32.04 9.67 4.49
CA GLU A 363 31.54 10.80 3.71
C GLU A 363 32.68 11.45 2.92
N LEU A 364 32.83 11.05 1.66
CA LEU A 364 33.96 11.41 0.81
C LEU A 364 33.68 12.58 -0.14
N PHE A 365 32.41 13.00 -0.29
CA PHE A 365 31.99 13.92 -1.33
C PHE A 365 31.05 15.00 -0.78
N ALA A 366 31.56 16.23 -0.60
CA ALA A 366 30.75 17.40 -0.21
C ALA A 366 30.91 18.54 -1.20
N ASP A 367 29.85 19.31 -1.36
CA ASP A 367 29.85 20.59 -2.05
C ASP A 367 30.05 21.71 -1.04
N THR A 368 31.30 21.93 -0.66
CA THR A 368 31.71 22.98 0.27
C THR A 368 31.80 24.35 -0.39
N THR A 369 31.86 24.40 -1.72
CA THR A 369 31.92 25.64 -2.51
C THR A 369 30.56 26.11 -3.03
N ASN A 370 29.48 25.38 -2.73
CA ASN A 370 28.10 25.63 -3.18
C ASN A 370 28.00 25.75 -4.71
N ASN A 371 28.71 24.89 -5.45
CA ASN A 371 28.74 24.88 -6.91
C ASN A 371 27.84 23.78 -7.52
N ASN A 372 27.09 23.05 -6.68
CA ASN A 372 26.26 21.88 -7.00
C ASN A 372 27.04 20.71 -7.62
N MET A 373 28.31 20.59 -7.30
CA MET A 373 29.19 19.46 -7.63
C MET A 373 29.99 19.08 -6.38
N TYR A 374 30.45 17.84 -6.30
CA TYR A 374 31.35 17.47 -5.20
C TYR A 374 32.71 18.16 -5.39
N ASP A 375 33.24 18.71 -4.31
CA ASP A 375 34.61 19.18 -4.24
C ASP A 375 35.51 17.97 -3.96
N SER A 376 36.50 17.75 -4.82
CA SER A 376 37.43 16.61 -4.78
C SER A 376 38.30 16.53 -3.54
#